data_AF-K0JFQ4-F1
#
_entry.id   AF-K0JFQ4-F1
#
_cell.length_a   1.000
_cell.length_b   1.000
_cell.length_c   1.000
_cell.angle_alpha   90.00
_cell.angle_beta   90.00
_cell.angle_gamma   90.00
#
_symmetry.space_group_name_H-M   'P 1'
#
loop_
_entity.id
_entity.type
_entity.pdbx_description
1 polymer ?
#
loop_
_entity_poly.entity_id
_entity_poly.type
_entity_poly.pdbx_seq_one_letter_code
_entity_poly.pdbx_strand_id
1 'polypeptide(L)'
;MINHILRHVETMARAVAEGASKVDGAEVVVKRVPETMPPQLFEKAGGKTQTAPVATPQELADYDAIIFGTPTRFGNMSGQMRTFLDQTGGLWASGALYGKL
;
A
#
# COMPACT_ATOMS: atom_id res chain seq x y z
N MET A 1 -2.69 -3.01 -0.82
CA MET A 1 -1.54 -2.11 -0.57
C MET A 1 -1.87 -1.09 0.52
N ILE A 2 -1.09 -1.04 1.60
CA ILE A 2 -1.26 -0.15 2.76
C ILE A 2 -0.21 0.97 2.75
N ASN A 3 -0.57 2.18 3.13
CA ASN A 3 0.40 3.21 3.53
C ASN A 3 -0.09 4.02 4.73
N HIS A 4 0.69 4.12 5.84
CA HIS A 4 0.47 5.17 6.86
C HIS A 4 1.54 5.30 7.99
N ILE A 5 1.70 6.54 8.44
CA ILE A 5 2.21 7.02 9.76
C ILE A 5 1.33 6.74 11.03
N LEU A 6 0.05 6.32 10.97
CA LEU A 6 -0.85 6.06 12.11
C LEU A 6 -1.81 4.88 11.79
N ARG A 7 -2.22 4.14 12.84
CA ARG A 7 -2.91 2.82 12.78
C ARG A 7 -4.20 2.73 11.93
N HIS A 8 -4.86 3.84 11.58
CA HIS A 8 -6.21 3.79 11.01
C HIS A 8 -6.29 3.03 9.69
N VAL A 9 -5.40 3.34 8.75
CA VAL A 9 -5.38 2.68 7.44
C VAL A 9 -4.95 1.22 7.56
N GLU A 10 -4.12 0.89 8.54
CA GLU A 10 -3.77 -0.51 8.84
C GLU A 10 -5.00 -1.30 9.31
N THR A 11 -5.78 -0.76 10.26
CA THR A 11 -7.02 -1.38 10.72
C THR A 11 -8.00 -1.56 9.57
N MET A 12 -8.20 -0.52 8.74
CA MET A 12 -9.09 -0.59 7.58
C MET A 12 -8.62 -1.65 6.58
N ALA A 13 -7.33 -1.73 6.29
CA ALA A 13 -6.81 -2.70 5.35
C ALA A 13 -6.94 -4.15 5.85
N ARG A 14 -6.86 -4.38 7.17
CA ARG A 14 -7.17 -5.71 7.75
C ARG A 14 -8.65 -6.06 7.57
N ALA A 15 -9.55 -5.12 7.79
CA ALA A 15 -10.99 -5.33 7.56
C ALA A 15 -11.30 -5.59 6.07
N VAL A 16 -10.66 -4.83 5.16
CA VAL A 16 -10.76 -5.07 3.70
C VAL A 16 -10.25 -6.45 3.34
N ALA A 17 -9.09 -6.86 3.88
CA ALA A 17 -8.52 -8.18 3.62
C ALA A 17 -9.41 -9.30 4.15
N GLU A 18 -9.99 -9.15 5.34
CA GLU A 18 -10.95 -10.10 5.91
C GLU A 18 -12.20 -10.24 5.01
N GLY A 19 -12.73 -9.11 4.51
CA GLY A 19 -13.85 -9.11 3.57
C GLY A 19 -13.51 -9.81 2.25
N ALA A 20 -12.37 -9.48 1.65
CA ALA A 20 -11.92 -10.08 0.40
C ALA A 20 -11.66 -11.60 0.53
N SER A 21 -11.14 -12.04 1.69
CA SER A 21 -10.83 -13.45 1.95
C SER A 21 -12.08 -14.34 2.08
N LYS A 22 -13.29 -13.75 2.10
CA LYS A 22 -14.56 -14.49 2.13
C LYS A 22 -15.03 -14.92 0.74
N VAL A 23 -14.36 -14.47 -0.32
CA VAL A 23 -14.69 -14.83 -1.70
C VAL A 23 -13.95 -16.10 -2.07
N ASP A 24 -14.67 -17.13 -2.50
CA ASP A 24 -14.08 -18.40 -2.92
C ASP A 24 -13.09 -18.18 -4.08
N GLY A 25 -11.89 -18.75 -3.94
CA GLY A 25 -10.80 -18.62 -4.92
C GLY A 25 -9.99 -17.32 -4.83
N ALA A 26 -10.32 -16.40 -3.91
CA ALA A 26 -9.53 -15.18 -3.72
C ALA A 26 -8.31 -15.42 -2.81
N GLU A 27 -7.10 -15.22 -3.34
CA GLU A 27 -5.88 -15.17 -2.56
C GLU A 27 -5.57 -13.73 -2.15
N VAL A 28 -5.55 -13.47 -0.84
CA VAL A 28 -5.43 -12.10 -0.31
C VAL A 28 -4.10 -11.91 0.40
N VAL A 29 -3.34 -10.91 -0.03
CA VAL A 29 -2.11 -10.48 0.64
C VAL A 29 -2.18 -9.02 1.07
N VAL A 30 -1.63 -8.75 2.25
CA VAL A 30 -1.54 -7.40 2.82
C VAL A 30 -0.08 -6.98 2.91
N LYS A 31 0.29 -5.96 2.13
CA LYS A 31 1.62 -5.35 2.14
C LYS A 31 1.56 -3.85 2.34
N ARG A 32 2.65 -3.27 2.84
CA ARG A 32 2.81 -1.82 3.04
C ARG A 32 3.81 -1.21 2.05
N VAL A 33 3.66 0.06 1.72
CA VAL A 33 4.70 0.81 1.00
C VAL A 33 5.88 1.12 1.93
N PRO A 34 7.08 1.38 1.39
CA PRO A 34 8.23 1.84 2.17
C PRO A 34 7.94 3.15 2.90
N GLU A 35 8.47 3.27 4.12
CA GLU A 35 8.47 4.55 4.84
C GLU A 35 9.59 5.44 4.28
N THR A 36 9.31 6.71 4.04
CA THR A 36 10.28 7.68 3.50
C THR A 36 10.89 8.56 4.59
N MET A 37 10.25 8.65 5.76
CA MET A 37 10.81 9.34 6.91
C MET A 37 11.99 8.55 7.49
N PRO A 38 13.09 9.23 7.86
CA PRO A 38 14.14 8.65 8.69
C PRO A 38 13.53 8.05 9.98
N PRO A 39 14.02 6.89 10.47
CA PRO A 39 13.44 6.22 11.63
C PRO A 39 13.28 7.13 12.86
N GLN A 40 14.27 7.99 13.16
CA GLN A 40 14.18 8.89 14.31
C GLN A 40 13.06 9.92 14.17
N LEU A 41 12.81 10.43 12.96
CA LEU A 41 11.73 11.39 12.70
C LEU A 41 10.37 10.69 12.71
N PHE A 42 10.30 9.46 12.21
CA PHE A 42 9.09 8.65 12.25
C PHE A 42 8.67 8.36 13.70
N GLU A 43 9.61 7.91 14.54
CA GLU A 43 9.36 7.67 15.97
C GLU A 43 8.96 8.96 16.70
N LYS A 44 9.67 10.07 16.45
CA LYS A 44 9.36 11.39 17.05
C LYS A 44 7.95 11.88 16.67
N ALA A 45 7.48 11.54 15.49
CA ALA A 45 6.12 11.87 15.03
C ALA A 45 5.03 10.95 15.62
N GLY A 46 5.39 10.03 16.53
CA GLY A 46 4.47 9.04 17.09
C GLY A 46 4.11 7.94 16.08
N GLY A 47 4.95 7.75 15.06
CA GLY A 47 4.82 6.68 14.09
C GLY A 47 4.86 5.31 14.77
N LYS A 48 4.04 4.37 14.29
CA LYS A 48 4.03 2.99 14.79
C LYS A 48 4.62 2.04 13.76
N THR A 49 5.51 1.17 14.23
CA THR A 49 6.08 0.10 13.41
C THR A 49 4.97 -0.85 12.98
N GLN A 50 4.91 -1.11 11.68
CA GLN A 50 3.96 -2.05 11.08
C GLN A 50 4.63 -3.42 10.88
N THR A 51 3.83 -4.49 11.01
CA THR A 51 4.30 -5.87 10.79
C THR A 51 4.10 -6.36 9.37
N ALA A 52 3.32 -5.64 8.55
CA ALA A 52 3.07 -6.03 7.16
C ALA A 52 4.38 -6.00 6.34
N PRO A 53 4.60 -6.98 5.44
CA PRO A 53 5.73 -6.97 4.51
C PRO A 53 5.74 -5.72 3.64
N VAL A 54 6.94 -5.25 3.27
CA VAL A 54 7.10 -4.13 2.34
C VAL A 54 6.87 -4.62 0.92
N ALA A 55 6.06 -3.88 0.16
CA ALA A 55 5.86 -4.13 -1.26
C ALA A 55 6.96 -3.48 -2.10
N THR A 56 7.31 -4.12 -3.22
CA THR A 56 8.07 -3.47 -4.30
C THR A 56 7.11 -2.93 -5.37
N PRO A 57 7.51 -1.93 -6.18
CA PRO A 57 6.68 -1.46 -7.28
C PRO A 57 6.38 -2.55 -8.30
N GLN A 58 7.36 -3.41 -8.61
CA GLN A 58 7.29 -4.39 -9.70
C GLN A 58 6.30 -5.53 -9.43
N GLU A 59 6.18 -5.97 -8.17
CA GLU A 59 5.26 -7.05 -7.81
C GLU A 59 3.78 -6.67 -7.98
N LEU A 60 3.45 -5.39 -8.21
CA LEU A 60 2.07 -5.01 -8.54
C LEU A 60 1.55 -5.75 -9.80
N ALA A 61 2.45 -6.15 -10.70
CA ALA A 61 2.10 -6.91 -11.89
C ALA A 61 1.58 -8.33 -11.58
N ASP A 62 1.90 -8.87 -10.40
CA ASP A 62 1.60 -10.26 -10.02
C ASP A 62 0.16 -10.43 -9.51
N TYR A 63 -0.56 -9.34 -9.24
CA TYR A 63 -1.90 -9.38 -8.66
C TYR A 63 -2.99 -9.11 -9.69
N ASP A 64 -4.14 -9.78 -9.61
CA ASP A 64 -5.29 -9.48 -10.47
C ASP A 64 -6.07 -8.24 -10.02
N ALA A 65 -6.04 -7.94 -8.71
CA ALA A 65 -6.70 -6.78 -8.11
C ALA A 65 -5.83 -6.10 -7.04
N ILE A 66 -5.84 -4.77 -6.98
CA ILE A 66 -5.05 -3.97 -6.05
C ILE A 66 -5.90 -2.90 -5.36
N ILE A 67 -6.18 -3.09 -4.07
CA ILE A 67 -6.83 -2.08 -3.25
C ILE A 67 -5.77 -1.21 -2.56
N PHE A 68 -5.79 0.11 -2.83
CA PHE A 68 -4.88 1.07 -2.23
C PHE A 68 -5.49 1.76 -0.99
N GLY A 69 -4.83 1.65 0.15
CA GLY A 69 -5.14 2.41 1.36
C GLY A 69 -4.10 3.49 1.62
N THR A 70 -4.53 4.75 1.73
CA THR A 70 -3.67 5.89 2.10
C THR A 70 -4.43 6.83 3.03
N PRO A 71 -3.77 7.46 4.03
CA PRO A 71 -4.36 8.60 4.70
C PRO A 71 -4.51 9.76 3.75
N THR A 72 -5.49 10.61 4.06
CA THR A 72 -5.64 11.91 3.42
C THR A 72 -4.56 12.87 3.95
N ARG A 73 -3.86 13.53 3.05
CA ARG A 73 -2.93 14.65 3.32
C ARG A 73 -3.36 15.82 2.44
N PHE A 74 -4.05 16.80 3.02
CA PHE A 74 -4.57 17.98 2.30
C PHE A 74 -5.36 17.62 1.03
N GLY A 75 -6.30 16.68 1.16
CA GLY A 75 -7.12 16.20 0.04
C GLY A 75 -6.42 15.23 -0.93
N ASN A 76 -5.14 14.92 -0.71
CA ASN A 76 -4.37 13.99 -1.54
C ASN A 76 -3.99 12.71 -0.78
N MET A 77 -3.39 11.76 -1.50
CA MET A 77 -2.66 10.66 -0.89
C MET A 77 -1.44 11.17 -0.10
N SER A 78 -0.87 10.32 0.74
CA SER A 78 0.38 10.65 1.43
C SER A 78 1.61 10.54 0.52
N GLY A 79 2.66 11.30 0.87
CA GLY A 79 3.90 11.35 0.10
C GLY A 79 4.54 9.98 -0.13
N GLN A 80 4.52 9.09 0.87
CA GLN A 80 5.04 7.73 0.74
C GLN A 80 4.35 6.94 -0.37
N MET A 81 3.02 7.07 -0.52
CA MET A 81 2.26 6.37 -1.58
C MET A 81 2.58 6.99 -2.93
N ARG A 82 2.67 8.32 -2.99
CA ARG A 82 3.05 9.03 -4.22
C ARG A 82 4.44 8.59 -4.69
N THR A 83 5.43 8.59 -3.80
CA THR A 83 6.80 8.13 -4.07
C THR A 83 6.85 6.67 -4.53
N PHE A 84 6.00 5.80 -3.96
CA PHE A 84 5.90 4.42 -4.40
C PHE A 84 5.30 4.29 -5.81
N LEU A 85 4.22 5.02 -6.11
CA LEU A 85 3.59 5.03 -7.43
C LEU A 85 4.44 5.72 -8.50
N ASP A 86 5.27 6.70 -8.13
CA ASP A 86 6.22 7.31 -9.06
C ASP A 86 7.27 6.32 -9.57
N GLN A 87 7.49 5.20 -8.86
CA GLN A 87 8.40 4.14 -9.27
C GLN A 87 7.73 3.11 -10.21
N THR A 88 6.44 3.22 -10.51
CA THR A 88 5.73 2.29 -11.40
C THR A 88 5.81 2.70 -12.88
N GLY A 89 6.70 3.62 -13.25
CA GLY A 89 6.86 4.10 -14.63
C GLY A 89 7.18 2.99 -15.64
N GLY A 90 7.99 2.00 -15.25
CA GLY A 90 8.29 0.83 -16.09
C GLY A 90 7.07 -0.05 -16.34
N LEU A 91 6.24 -0.28 -15.30
CA LEU A 91 5.00 -1.04 -15.42
C LEU A 91 3.95 -0.32 -16.29
N TRP A 92 3.90 1.00 -16.19
CA TRP A 92 3.05 1.82 -17.05
C TRP A 92 3.47 1.72 -18.51
N ALA A 93 4.77 1.85 -18.80
CA ALA A 93 5.29 1.78 -20.16
C ALA A 93 5.02 0.41 -20.84
N SER A 94 5.04 -0.69 -20.06
CA SER A 94 4.74 -2.03 -20.57
C SER A 94 3.25 -2.40 -20.54
N GLY A 95 2.38 -1.53 -20.01
CA GLY A 95 0.97 -1.86 -19.81
C GLY A 95 0.72 -2.98 -18.79
N ALA A 96 1.67 -3.28 -17.89
CA ALA A 96 1.61 -4.43 -16.98
C ALA A 96 0.46 -4.34 -15.96
N LEU A 97 -0.08 -3.14 -15.73
CA LEU A 97 -1.23 -2.93 -14.85
C LEU A 97 -2.56 -2.77 -15.61
N TYR A 98 -2.54 -2.87 -16.94
CA TYR A 98 -3.74 -2.70 -17.76
C TYR A 98 -4.72 -3.87 -17.54
N GLY A 99 -6.00 -3.54 -17.33
CA GLY A 99 -7.06 -4.53 -17.15
C GLY A 99 -7.15 -5.18 -15.76
N LYS A 100 -6.26 -4.82 -14.84
CA LYS A 100 -6.35 -5.23 -13.42
C LYS A 100 -7.39 -4.39 -12.67
N LEU A 101 -7.97 -4.96 -11.61
CA LEU A 101 -9.03 -4.35 -10.79
C LEU A 101 -8.50 -3.58 -9.57
#